data_AF-A0A950QWB8-F1
#
_entry.id   AF-A0A950QWB8-F1
#
_cell.length_a   1.000
_cell.length_b   1.000
_cell.length_c   1.000
_cell.angle_alpha   90.00
_cell.angle_beta   90.00
_cell.angle_gamma   90.00
#
_symmetry.space_group_name_H-M   'P 1'
#
loop_
_entity.id
_entity.type
_entity.pdbx_description
1 polymer ?
#
loop_
_entity_poly.entity_id
_entity_poly.type
_entity_poly.pdbx_seq_one_letter_code
_entity_poly.pdbx_strand_id
1 'polypeptide(L)' 'MDDAGPRDWNVYILRCGDGSLYTGIAKDIDARVASHAKGR' A
#
# COMPACT_ATOMS: atom_id res chain seq x y z
N MET A 1 -5.62 -25.51 -11.04
CA MET A 1 -5.87 -24.42 -10.06
C MET A 1 -4.57 -23.67 -9.94
N ASP A 2 -4.47 -22.46 -10.47
CA ASP A 2 -3.24 -21.68 -10.48
C ASP A 2 -2.82 -21.28 -9.06
N ASP A 3 -1.76 -21.93 -8.57
CA ASP A 3 -1.02 -21.58 -7.36
C ASP A 3 -0.29 -20.25 -7.55
N ALA A 4 -1.01 -19.13 -7.40
CA ALA A 4 -0.35 -17.87 -7.10
C ALA A 4 0.13 -17.97 -5.64
N GLY A 5 1.46 -18.08 -5.45
CA GLY A 5 2.12 -18.15 -4.14
C GLY A 5 1.65 -17.06 -3.16
N PRO A 6 2.00 -17.18 -1.85
CA PRO A 6 1.43 -16.34 -0.81
C PRO A 6 1.61 -14.87 -1.18
N ARG A 7 0.48 -14.20 -1.43
CA ARG A 7 0.44 -12.76 -1.65
C ARG A 7 0.54 -12.12 -0.28
N ASP A 8 1.76 -11.98 0.21
CA ASP A 8 2.03 -11.43 1.54
C ASP A 8 1.32 -10.08 1.69
N TRP A 9 0.46 -10.00 2.68
CA TRP A 9 -0.24 -8.77 3.01
C TRP A 9 0.63 -7.96 3.96
N ASN A 10 0.88 -6.71 3.59
CA ASN A 10 1.67 -5.79 4.38
C ASN A 10 0.77 -4.71 4.98
N VAL A 11 0.94 -4.44 6.27
CA VAL A 11 0.32 -3.32 6.97
C VAL A 11 1.36 -2.21 7.08
N TYR A 12 0.98 -0.97 6.74
CA TYR A 12 1.90 0.16 6.67
C TYR A 12 1.30 1.44 7.24
N ILE A 13 2.18 2.38 7.60
CA ILE A 13 1.86 3.75 7.99
C ILE A 13 2.57 4.71 7.03
N LEU A 14 1.85 5.66 6.44
CA LEU A 14 2.38 6.74 5.61
C LEU A 14 2.27 8.05 6.36
N ARG A 15 3.27 8.93 6.20
CA ARG A 15 3.21 10.32 6.65
C ARG A 15 2.87 11.20 5.45
N CYS A 16 1.72 11.85 5.50
CA CYS A 16 1.25 12.78 4.48
C CYS A 16 2.05 14.09 4.52
N GLY A 17 1.99 14.87 3.45
CA GLY A 17 2.70 16.15 3.33
C GLY A 17 2.29 17.19 4.38
N ASP A 18 1.07 17.10 4.90
CA ASP A 18 0.53 17.94 5.99
C ASP A 18 0.94 17.46 7.39
N GLY A 19 1.71 16.37 7.48
CA GLY A 19 2.15 15.77 8.74
C GLY A 19 1.14 14.80 9.36
N SER A 20 -0.04 14.59 8.76
CA SER A 20 -0.98 13.55 9.18
C SER A 20 -0.42 12.15 8.92
N LEU A 21 -0.89 11.16 9.69
CA LEU A 21 -0.54 9.75 9.52
C LEU A 21 -1.72 8.98 8.93
N TYR A 22 -1.44 8.20 7.89
CA TYR A 22 -2.40 7.32 7.23
C TYR A 22 -1.99 5.87 7.39
N THR A 23 -2.92 4.98 7.73
CA THR A 23 -2.67 3.53 7.84
C THR A 23 -3.36 2.78 6.71
N GLY A 24 -2.73 1.73 6.21
CA GLY A 24 -3.27 0.93 5.13
C GLY A 24 -2.73 -0.50 5.08
N ILE A 25 -3.37 -1.31 4.24
CA ILE A 25 -2.97 -2.69 3.96
C ILE A 25 -2.88 -2.91 2.45
N ALA A 26 -1.80 -3.54 1.98
CA ALA A 26 -1.60 -3.84 0.57
C ALA A 26 -0.71 -5.07 0.37
N LYS A 27 -0.88 -5.76 -0.76
CA LYS A 27 0.01 -6.84 -1.20
C LYS A 27 1.30 -6.33 -1.82
N ASP A 28 1.24 -5.13 -2.39
CA ASP A 28 2.35 -4.41 -3.00
C ASP A 28 2.26 -2.96 -2.55
N ILE A 29 3.15 -2.57 -1.63
CA ILE A 29 3.16 -1.22 -1.05
C ILE A 29 3.59 -0.21 -2.10
N ASP A 30 4.61 -0.51 -2.91
CA ASP A 30 5.18 0.42 -3.87
C ASP A 30 4.15 0.80 -4.96
N ALA A 31 3.45 -0.20 -5.50
CA ALA A 31 2.37 0.04 -6.45
C ALA A 31 1.22 0.86 -5.83
N ARG A 32 0.89 0.60 -4.55
CA ARG A 32 -0.18 1.30 -3.84
C ARG A 32 0.17 2.76 -3.58
N VAL A 33 1.38 3.04 -3.08
CA VAL A 33 1.86 4.41 -2.82
C VAL A 33 1.93 5.21 -4.12
N ALA A 34 2.41 4.59 -5.21
CA ALA A 34 2.44 5.24 -6.52
C ALA A 34 1.04 5.58 -7.07
N SER A 35 0.02 4.77 -6.79
CA SER A 35 -1.39 5.11 -7.12
C SER A 35 -1.89 6.28 -6.30
N HIS A 36 -1.65 6.25 -4.98
CA HIS A 36 -2.12 7.28 -4.06
C HIS A 36 -1.51 8.66 -4.41
N ALA A 37 -0.23 8.70 -4.77
CA ALA A 37 0.44 9.92 -5.23
C ALA A 37 -0.18 10.51 -6.51
N LYS A 38 -0.91 9.71 -7.30
CA LYS A 38 -1.64 10.15 -8.50
C LYS A 38 -3.10 10.55 -8.21
N GLY A 39 -3.50 10.61 -6.94
CA GLY A 39 -4.85 11.02 -6.51
C GLY A 39 -5.94 9.96 -6.72
N ARG A 40 -5.57 8.67 -6.79
CA ARG A 40 -6.48 7.54 -7.02
C ARG A 40 -6.41 6.50 -5.90
#